data_AF-I4G5P2-F1
#
_entry.id   AF-I4G5P2-F1
#
_cell.length_a   1.000
_cell.length_b   1.000
_cell.length_c   1.000
_cell.angle_alpha   90.00
_cell.angle_beta   90.00
_cell.angle_gamma   90.00
#
_symmetry.space_group_name_H-M   'P 1'
#
loop_
_entity.id
_entity.type
_entity.pdbx_description
1 polymer ?
#
loop_
_entity_poly.entity_id
_entity_poly.type
_entity_poly.pdbx_seq_one_letter_code
_entity_poly.pdbx_strand_id
1 'polypeptide(L)'
;MIVADIQKNSLKEQRLQFIRNHQQAFDVEPVYPLRLFEDFVMEVEGDCSIEASCKIELDKLIASRFMLFFKDKAQEWQKYLAQSPACFQQVENRVGVQLDYSLLQRFLGDNFDF
;
A
#
# COMPACT_ATOMS: atom_id res chain seq x y z
N MET A 1 24.20 12.04 -10.49
CA MET A 1 22.94 11.30 -10.69
C MET A 1 23.01 9.82 -10.28
N ILE A 2 24.13 9.11 -10.37
CA ILE A 2 24.21 7.67 -10.03
C ILE A 2 23.86 7.34 -8.56
N VAL A 3 24.30 8.15 -7.59
CA VAL A 3 24.07 7.88 -6.15
C VAL A 3 22.58 7.92 -5.78
N ALA A 4 21.84 8.87 -6.34
CA ALA A 4 20.40 9.00 -6.09
C ALA A 4 19.61 7.81 -6.66
N ASP A 5 19.98 7.34 -7.85
CA ASP A 5 19.33 6.18 -8.48
C ASP A 5 19.61 4.88 -7.71
N ILE A 6 20.84 4.70 -7.21
CA ILE A 6 21.19 3.55 -6.36
C ILE A 6 20.40 3.58 -5.04
N GLN A 7 20.31 4.75 -4.40
CA GLN A 7 19.52 4.91 -3.17
C GLN A 7 18.04 4.62 -3.41
N LYS A 8 17.46 5.12 -4.51
CA LYS A 8 16.06 4.85 -4.89
C LYS A 8 15.80 3.35 -5.06
N ASN A 9 16.69 2.64 -5.75
CA ASN A 9 16.56 1.20 -5.95
C ASN A 9 16.73 0.42 -4.64
N SER A 10 17.67 0.83 -3.78
CA SER A 10 17.88 0.18 -2.48
C SER A 10 16.66 0.33 -1.56
N LEU A 11 16.03 1.51 -1.53
CA LEU A 11 14.81 1.75 -0.73
C LEU A 11 13.64 0.91 -1.22
N LYS A 12 13.47 0.78 -2.54
CA LYS A 12 12.46 -0.08 -3.15
C LYS A 12 12.62 -1.54 -2.71
N GLU A 13 13.83 -2.09 -2.77
CA GLU A 13 14.07 -3.47 -2.32
C GLU A 13 13.84 -3.63 -0.80
N GLN A 14 14.25 -2.66 0.02
CA GLN A 14 14.01 -2.70 1.46
C GLN A 14 12.51 -2.74 1.81
N ARG A 15 11.68 -2.00 1.07
CA ARG A 15 10.22 -2.00 1.23
C ARG A 15 9.62 -3.37 0.92
N LEU A 16 10.03 -3.99 -0.20
CA LEU A 16 9.60 -5.35 -0.55
C LEU A 16 10.08 -6.38 0.47
N GLN A 17 11.33 -6.29 0.90
CA GLN A 17 11.89 -7.19 1.90
C GLN A 17 11.14 -7.10 3.23
N PHE A 18 10.70 -5.91 3.64
CA PHE A 18 9.89 -5.73 4.84
C PHE A 18 8.55 -6.48 4.76
N ILE A 19 7.83 -6.37 3.63
CA ILE A 19 6.57 -7.09 3.38
C ILE A 19 6.80 -8.60 3.39
N ARG A 20 7.81 -9.07 2.65
CA ARG A 20 8.14 -10.50 2.52
C ARG A 20 8.59 -11.10 3.85
N ASN A 21 9.34 -10.38 4.67
CA ASN A 21 9.74 -10.84 6.01
C ASN A 21 8.51 -11.08 6.89
N HIS A 22 7.54 -10.17 6.89
CA HIS A 22 6.31 -10.36 7.66
C HIS A 22 5.50 -11.56 7.15
N GLN A 23 5.39 -11.69 5.82
CA GLN A 23 4.71 -12.81 5.20
C GLN A 23 5.34 -14.16 5.59
N GLN A 24 6.67 -14.27 5.47
CA GLN A 24 7.43 -15.48 5.79
C GLN A 24 7.40 -15.81 7.28
N ALA A 25 7.39 -14.81 8.15
CA ALA A 25 7.37 -15.03 9.60
C ALA A 25 6.06 -15.64 10.11
N PHE A 26 4.95 -15.43 9.40
CA PHE A 26 3.62 -15.85 9.83
C PHE A 26 2.98 -16.86 8.88
N ASP A 27 3.78 -17.50 8.02
CA ASP A 27 3.36 -18.51 7.04
C ASP A 27 2.12 -18.11 6.25
N VAL A 28 2.05 -16.83 5.89
CA VAL A 28 1.04 -16.34 4.97
C VAL A 28 1.45 -16.83 3.59
N GLU A 29 0.81 -17.89 3.08
CA GLU A 29 0.91 -18.22 1.64
C GLU A 29 0.72 -16.93 0.84
N PRO A 30 1.47 -16.67 -0.26
CA PRO A 30 1.33 -15.42 -0.99
C PRO A 30 -0.09 -15.27 -1.53
N VAL A 31 -0.95 -14.63 -0.75
CA VAL A 31 -2.37 -14.51 -1.01
C VAL A 31 -2.51 -13.40 -2.04
N TYR A 32 -3.01 -13.75 -3.22
CA TYR A 32 -3.54 -12.74 -4.13
C TYR A 32 -4.70 -12.02 -3.42
N PRO A 33 -4.68 -10.67 -3.22
CA PRO A 33 -4.04 -9.66 -4.06
C PRO A 33 -2.76 -8.98 -3.51
N LEU A 34 -2.00 -9.57 -2.58
CA LEU A 34 -0.81 -8.95 -1.96
C LEU A 34 0.23 -8.43 -2.98
N ARG A 35 0.41 -9.12 -4.11
CA ARG A 35 1.30 -8.67 -5.19
C ARG A 35 0.93 -7.30 -5.76
N LEU A 36 -0.37 -7.00 -5.87
CA LEU A 36 -0.83 -5.68 -6.33
C LEU A 36 -0.42 -4.58 -5.34
N PHE A 37 -0.40 -4.91 -4.05
CA PHE A 37 0.10 -3.99 -3.03
C PHE A 37 1.63 -3.84 -3.08
N GLU A 38 2.38 -4.92 -3.31
CA GLU A 38 3.82 -4.85 -3.55
C GLU A 38 4.16 -3.95 -4.75
N ASP A 39 3.44 -4.10 -5.86
CA ASP A 39 3.60 -3.27 -7.06
C ASP A 39 3.31 -1.80 -6.75
N PHE A 40 2.21 -1.51 -6.05
CA PHE A 40 1.87 -0.15 -5.61
C PHE A 40 2.98 0.48 -4.75
N VAL A 41 3.50 -0.25 -3.76
CA VAL A 41 4.58 0.24 -2.88
C VAL A 41 5.86 0.57 -3.67
N MET A 42 6.10 -0.14 -4.77
CA MET A 42 7.25 0.06 -5.66
C MET A 42 7.08 1.27 -6.60
N GLU A 43 5.85 1.67 -6.88
CA GLU A 43 5.50 2.83 -7.69
C GLU A 43 5.50 4.13 -6.89
N VAL A 44 5.29 4.09 -5.56
CA VAL A 44 5.32 5.28 -4.70
C VAL A 44 6.72 5.93 -4.72
N GLU A 45 6.79 7.08 -5.37
CA GLU A 45 7.93 7.99 -5.35
C GLU A 45 7.83 8.90 -4.12
N GLY A 46 8.95 9.11 -3.43
CA GLY A 46 8.99 9.93 -2.22
C GLY A 46 9.14 9.11 -0.93
N ASP A 47 9.17 9.84 0.20
CA ASP A 47 9.32 9.25 1.52
C ASP A 47 8.00 8.60 1.97
N CYS A 48 8.10 7.38 2.48
CA CYS A 48 6.96 6.63 2.97
C CYS A 48 7.38 5.66 4.08
N SER A 49 6.39 5.18 4.83
CA SER A 49 6.57 4.07 5.75
C SER A 49 5.54 3.00 5.47
N ILE A 50 5.90 1.74 5.75
CA ILE A 50 5.00 0.61 5.65
C ILE A 50 4.74 0.11 7.07
N GLU A 51 3.47 -0.10 7.38
CA GLU A 51 3.07 -0.84 8.58
C GLU A 51 2.71 -2.26 8.16
N ALA A 52 3.17 -3.24 8.94
CA ALA A 52 2.71 -4.61 8.88
C ALA A 52 2.04 -4.95 10.22
N SER A 53 0.90 -5.62 10.19
CA SER A 53 0.13 -5.93 11.40
C SER A 53 -0.40 -7.35 11.40
N CYS A 54 -0.70 -7.87 12.59
CA CYS A 54 -1.42 -9.12 12.76
C CYS A 54 -2.71 -8.89 13.51
N LYS A 55 -3.80 -9.53 13.09
CA LYS A 55 -5.03 -9.65 13.87
C LYS A 55 -5.11 -11.07 14.43
N ILE A 56 -5.28 -11.18 15.75
CA ILE A 56 -5.40 -12.46 16.45
C ILE A 56 -6.85 -12.62 16.89
N GLU A 57 -7.47 -13.73 16.49
CA GLU A 57 -8.83 -14.12 16.85
C GLU A 57 -8.80 -15.53 17.42
N LEU A 58 -8.77 -15.65 18.75
CA LEU A 58 -8.57 -16.94 19.44
C LEU A 58 -7.25 -17.61 18.98
N ASP A 59 -7.36 -18.73 18.27
CA ASP A 59 -6.26 -19.50 17.68
C ASP A 59 -5.94 -19.10 16.23
N LYS A 60 -6.70 -18.17 15.64
CA LYS A 60 -6.50 -17.71 14.26
C LYS A 60 -5.60 -16.49 14.21
N LEU A 61 -4.60 -16.54 13.33
CA LEU A 61 -3.72 -15.43 13.00
C LEU A 61 -4.01 -14.93 11.58
N ILE A 62 -4.33 -13.64 11.44
CA ILE A 62 -4.53 -12.96 10.17
C ILE A 62 -3.40 -11.96 9.97
N ALA A 63 -2.39 -12.33 9.18
CA ALA A 63 -1.14 -11.57 9.04
C ALA A 63 -0.92 -10.95 7.64
N SER A 64 -1.81 -11.15 6.67
CA SER A 64 -1.75 -10.45 5.37
C SER A 64 -2.31 -9.02 5.46
N ARG A 65 -1.76 -8.19 6.36
CA ARG A 65 -2.29 -6.84 6.66
C ARG A 65 -1.18 -5.80 6.60
N PHE A 66 -1.27 -4.90 5.62
CA PHE A 66 -0.28 -3.87 5.38
C PHE A 66 -0.94 -2.51 5.14
N MET A 67 -0.24 -1.44 5.52
CA MET A 67 -0.59 -0.07 5.17
C MET A 67 0.65 0.68 4.69
N LEU A 68 0.46 1.59 3.73
CA LEU A 68 1.48 2.55 3.32
C LEU A 68 1.09 3.94 3.81
N PHE A 69 2.05 4.64 4.40
CA PHE A 69 1.92 6.01 4.87
C PHE A 69 2.78 6.91 4.01
N PHE A 70 2.16 7.82 3.25
CA PHE A 70 2.86 8.89 2.56
C PHE A 70 3.46 9.86 3.61
N LYS A 71 4.77 10.08 3.56
CA LYS A 71 5.51 10.92 4.51
C LYS A 71 6.33 12.03 3.83
N ASP A 72 6.16 12.17 2.52
CA ASP A 72 6.84 13.21 1.77
C ASP A 72 6.44 14.61 2.30
N LYS A 73 7.45 15.44 2.56
CA LYS A 73 7.33 16.78 3.12
C LYS A 73 6.61 17.75 2.19
N ALA A 74 6.48 17.43 0.91
CA ALA A 74 5.73 18.23 -0.05
C ALA A 74 4.22 18.30 0.26
N GLN A 75 3.69 17.37 1.09
CA GLN A 75 2.28 17.36 1.51
C GLN A 75 1.29 17.40 0.34
N GLU A 76 1.60 16.73 -0.78
CA GLU A 76 0.73 16.63 -1.95
C GLU A 76 -0.42 15.64 -1.71
N TRP A 77 -1.23 15.84 -0.66
CA TRP A 77 -2.23 14.87 -0.18
C TRP A 77 -3.26 14.48 -1.25
N GLN A 78 -3.70 15.44 -2.07
CA GLN A 78 -4.61 15.17 -3.18
C GLN A 78 -3.98 14.22 -4.23
N LYS A 79 -2.69 14.39 -4.53
CA LYS A 79 -1.94 13.53 -5.46
C LYS A 79 -1.77 12.12 -4.89
N TYR A 80 -1.44 12.00 -3.60
CA TYR A 80 -1.32 10.71 -2.92
C TYR A 80 -2.67 9.99 -2.83
N LEU A 81 -3.74 10.75 -2.57
CA LEU A 81 -5.09 10.22 -2.66
C LEU A 81 -5.40 9.78 -4.08
N ALA A 82 -4.97 10.46 -5.14
CA ALA A 82 -5.23 10.01 -6.52
C ALA A 82 -4.45 8.74 -6.92
N GLN A 83 -3.28 8.49 -6.32
CA GLN A 83 -2.49 7.27 -6.54
C GLN A 83 -3.13 6.01 -5.92
N SER A 84 -3.83 6.16 -4.79
CA SER A 84 -4.40 5.02 -4.05
C SER A 84 -5.58 4.32 -4.78
N PRO A 85 -6.54 5.04 -5.39
CA PRO A 85 -7.58 4.50 -6.25
C PRO A 85 -7.05 3.77 -7.49
N ALA A 86 -5.88 4.15 -8.02
CA ALA A 86 -5.28 3.40 -9.12
C ALA A 86 -4.93 1.97 -8.69
N CYS A 87 -4.42 1.79 -7.47
CA CYS A 87 -4.23 0.47 -6.87
C CYS A 87 -5.58 -0.26 -6.66
N PHE A 88 -6.61 0.43 -6.18
CA PHE A 88 -7.93 -0.18 -5.94
C PHE A 88 -8.61 -0.63 -7.24
N GLN A 89 -8.50 0.15 -8.32
CA GLN A 89 -8.99 -0.24 -9.64
C GLN A 89 -8.27 -1.48 -10.17
N GLN A 90 -6.96 -1.62 -9.93
CA GLN A 90 -6.24 -2.85 -10.29
C GLN A 90 -6.79 -4.05 -9.51
N VAL A 91 -7.09 -3.89 -8.23
CA VAL A 91 -7.73 -4.93 -7.40
C VAL A 91 -9.11 -5.29 -7.95
N GLU A 92 -9.97 -4.31 -8.22
CA GLU A 92 -11.31 -4.52 -8.80
C GLU A 92 -11.24 -5.33 -10.10
N ASN A 93 -10.38 -4.91 -11.03
CA ASN A 93 -10.23 -5.55 -12.34
C ASN A 93 -9.66 -6.97 -12.25
N ARG A 94 -8.65 -7.19 -11.42
CA ARG A 94 -7.92 -8.46 -11.38
C ARG A 94 -8.59 -9.51 -10.49
N VAL A 95 -9.28 -9.09 -9.42
CA VAL A 95 -10.09 -9.98 -8.56
C VAL A 95 -11.50 -10.19 -9.16
N GLY A 96 -12.00 -9.26 -9.97
CA GLY A 96 -13.36 -9.30 -10.52
C GLY A 96 -14.41 -8.85 -9.50
N VAL A 97 -14.08 -7.83 -8.70
CA VAL A 97 -14.96 -7.26 -7.67
C VAL A 97 -15.23 -5.79 -7.97
N GLN A 98 -16.28 -5.24 -7.34
CA GLN A 98 -16.56 -3.81 -7.35
C GLN A 98 -16.53 -3.31 -5.92
N LEU A 99 -15.67 -2.32 -5.65
CA LEU A 99 -15.57 -1.68 -4.35
C LEU A 99 -16.67 -0.61 -4.20
N ASP A 100 -17.26 -0.54 -3.01
CA ASP A 100 -18.21 0.52 -2.68
C ASP A 100 -17.45 1.76 -2.18
N TYR A 101 -17.42 2.79 -3.03
CA TYR A 101 -16.77 4.07 -2.73
C TYR A 101 -17.70 5.09 -2.05
N SER A 102 -18.96 4.75 -1.77
CA SER A 102 -19.99 5.71 -1.34
C SER A 102 -19.62 6.47 -0.06
N LEU A 103 -19.05 5.78 0.93
CA LEU A 103 -18.63 6.41 2.19
C LEU A 103 -17.45 7.37 2.00
N LEU A 104 -16.47 6.99 1.19
CA LEU A 104 -15.31 7.84 0.90
C LEU A 104 -15.74 9.08 0.11
N GLN A 105 -16.57 8.90 -0.92
CA GLN A 105 -17.12 10.00 -1.71
C GLN A 105 -17.93 10.96 -0.84
N ARG A 106 -18.75 10.46 0.08
CA ARG A 106 -19.50 11.28 1.02
C ARG A 106 -18.61 12.06 1.98
N PHE A 107 -17.51 11.46 2.41
CA PHE A 107 -16.55 12.12 3.29
C PHE A 107 -15.81 13.27 2.58
N LEU A 108 -15.35 13.04 1.35
CA LEU A 108 -14.66 14.06 0.56
C LEU A 108 -15.61 15.19 0.14
N GLY A 109 -16.83 14.83 -0.25
CA GLY A 109 -17.75 15.78 -0.87
C GLY A 109 -17.14 16.42 -2.12
N ASP A 110 -17.63 17.61 -2.47
CA ASP A 110 -17.18 18.31 -3.69
C ASP A 110 -16.03 19.31 -3.44
N ASN A 111 -15.77 19.65 -2.17
CA ASN A 111 -14.87 20.75 -1.78
C ASN A 111 -13.96 20.37 -0.59
N PHE A 112 -13.41 19.16 -0.61
CA PHE A 112 -12.46 18.73 0.43
C PHE A 112 -11.21 19.62 0.42
N ASP A 113 -10.86 20.19 1.57
CA ASP A 113 -9.62 20.95 1.77
C ASP A 113 -8.53 19.97 2.24
N PHE A 114 -7.55 19.70 1.37
CA PHE A 114 -6.54 18.66 1.51
C PHE A 114 -5.35 19.08 2.36
#